data_AF-A0A4R0NSB3-F1
#
_entry.id   AF-A0A4R0NSB3-F1
#
_cell.length_a   1.000
_cell.length_b   1.000
_cell.length_c   1.000
_cell.angle_alpha   90.00
_cell.angle_beta   90.00
_cell.angle_gamma   90.00
#
_symmetry.space_group_name_H-M   'P 1'
#
loop_
_entity.id
_entity.type
_entity.pdbx_description
1 polymer ?
#
loop_
_entity_poly.entity_id
_entity_poly.type
_entity_poly.pdbx_seq_one_letter_code
_entity_poly.pdbx_strand_id
1 'polypeptide(L)'
;MTMRTIVFCCTLLAAALAGGCANRTMLEPAPGASLPATAYGADSVSDADRLLQVPVQAVPTRSQELRTRSERRDDDPFDLPPP
;
A
#
# COMPACT_ATOMS: atom_id res chain seq x y z
N MET A 1 -8.80 -15.91 -40.23
CA MET A 1 -9.75 -15.24 -39.30
C MET A 1 -9.66 -15.83 -37.88
N THR A 2 -8.44 -16.15 -37.43
CA THR A 2 -8.19 -16.89 -36.18
C THR A 2 -7.29 -16.08 -35.25
N MET A 3 -6.19 -15.53 -35.78
CA MET A 3 -5.21 -14.77 -34.99
C MET A 3 -5.77 -13.46 -34.40
N ARG A 4 -6.58 -12.71 -35.17
CA ARG A 4 -7.19 -11.46 -34.69
C ARG A 4 -8.22 -11.70 -33.59
N THR A 5 -8.97 -12.79 -33.67
CA THR A 5 -9.97 -13.20 -32.69
C THR A 5 -9.32 -13.72 -31.40
N ILE A 6 -8.21 -14.47 -31.53
CA ILE A 6 -7.42 -14.94 -30.38
C ILE A 6 -6.80 -13.76 -29.62
N VAL A 7 -6.17 -12.82 -30.32
CA VAL A 7 -5.59 -11.62 -29.70
C VAL A 7 -6.66 -10.81 -28.96
N PHE A 8 -7.82 -10.61 -29.58
CA PHE A 8 -8.93 -9.89 -28.97
C PHE A 8 -9.46 -10.58 -27.70
N CYS A 9 -9.57 -11.91 -27.73
CA CYS A 9 -10.01 -12.70 -26.57
C CYS A 9 -8.99 -12.62 -25.41
N CYS A 10 -7.69 -12.74 -25.71
CA CYS A 10 -6.63 -12.61 -24.71
C CYS A 10 -6.59 -11.22 -24.07
N THR A 11 -6.78 -10.15 -24.86
CA THR A 11 -6.83 -8.78 -24.32
C THR A 11 -8.04 -8.55 -23.42
N LEU A 12 -9.20 -9.11 -23.76
CA LEU A 12 -10.40 -9.03 -22.93
C LEU A 12 -10.21 -9.78 -21.60
N LEU A 13 -9.60 -10.98 -21.65
CA LEU A 13 -9.34 -11.76 -20.45
C LEU A 13 -8.35 -11.02 -19.53
N ALA A 14 -7.24 -10.49 -20.07
CA ALA A 14 -6.27 -9.74 -19.28
C ALA A 14 -6.89 -8.49 -18.62
N ALA A 15 -7.76 -7.77 -19.33
CA ALA A 15 -8.47 -6.62 -18.79
C ALA A 15 -9.43 -7.00 -17.63
N ALA A 16 -10.12 -8.14 -17.73
CA ALA A 16 -11.01 -8.62 -16.69
C ALA A 16 -10.27 -9.02 -15.40
N LEU A 17 -9.07 -9.61 -15.51
CA LEU A 17 -8.25 -9.97 -14.34
C LEU A 17 -7.57 -8.77 -13.67
N ALA A 18 -7.36 -7.66 -14.39
CA ALA A 18 -6.64 -6.49 -13.86
C ALA A 18 -7.42 -5.70 -12.80
N GLY A 19 -8.74 -5.91 -12.67
CA GLY A 19 -9.61 -5.13 -11.76
C GLY A 19 -9.52 -5.50 -10.27
N GLY A 20 -8.77 -6.54 -9.88
CA GLY A 20 -8.74 -7.02 -8.50
C GLY A 20 -7.71 -6.35 -7.59
N CYS A 21 -6.66 -5.75 -8.16
CA CYS A 21 -5.59 -5.14 -7.36
C CYS A 21 -6.07 -3.84 -6.73
N ALA A 22 -5.95 -3.74 -5.39
CA ALA A 22 -6.37 -2.61 -4.55
C ALA A 22 -7.89 -2.44 -4.32
N ASN A 23 -8.69 -3.48 -4.50
CA ASN A 23 -10.09 -3.46 -4.07
C ASN A 23 -10.19 -3.25 -2.54
N ARG A 24 -11.04 -2.31 -2.11
CA ARG A 24 -11.32 -2.00 -0.69
C ARG A 24 -12.80 -2.26 -0.41
N THR A 25 -13.12 -3.51 -0.13
CA THR A 25 -14.45 -3.90 0.38
C THR A 25 -14.38 -4.10 1.88
N MET A 26 -15.55 -4.12 2.52
CA MET A 26 -15.66 -4.59 3.90
C MET A 26 -15.09 -6.01 3.99
N LEU A 27 -14.24 -6.25 4.98
CA LEU A 27 -13.59 -7.54 5.19
C LEU A 27 -14.29 -8.29 6.32
N GLU A 28 -14.55 -9.57 6.08
CA GLU A 28 -15.05 -10.50 7.08
C GLU A 28 -14.01 -11.60 7.31
N PRO A 29 -13.98 -12.24 8.48
CA PRO A 29 -13.16 -13.41 8.71
C PRO A 29 -13.47 -14.52 7.69
N ALA A 30 -12.45 -15.30 7.34
CA ALA A 30 -12.66 -16.48 6.52
C ALA A 30 -13.64 -17.45 7.22
N PRO A 31 -14.37 -18.30 6.47
CA PRO A 31 -15.27 -19.28 7.06
C PRO A 31 -14.56 -20.14 8.12
N GLY A 32 -15.13 -20.19 9.33
CA GLY A 32 -14.55 -20.93 10.46
C GLY A 32 -13.44 -20.19 11.22
N ALA A 33 -13.01 -19.00 10.76
CA ALA A 33 -12.14 -18.11 11.50
C ALA A 33 -12.95 -17.12 12.35
N SER A 34 -12.31 -16.58 13.38
CA SER A 34 -12.85 -15.51 14.22
C SER A 34 -11.91 -14.31 14.21
N LEU A 35 -12.40 -13.16 14.68
CA LEU A 35 -11.55 -12.01 14.92
C LEU A 35 -10.43 -12.37 15.90
N PRO A 36 -9.25 -11.72 15.79
CA PRO A 36 -8.18 -11.92 16.75
C PRO A 36 -8.68 -11.63 18.16
N ALA A 37 -8.12 -12.35 19.14
CA ALA A 37 -8.44 -12.15 20.54
C ALA A 37 -8.13 -10.71 20.98
N THR A 38 -8.83 -10.24 22.01
CA THR A 38 -8.60 -8.93 22.61
C THR A 38 -7.13 -8.73 22.95
N ALA A 39 -6.59 -7.57 22.56
CA ALA A 39 -5.22 -7.20 22.89
C ALA A 39 -5.06 -7.06 24.41
N TYR A 40 -3.84 -7.30 24.90
CA TYR A 40 -3.53 -7.15 26.31
C TYR A 40 -3.81 -5.71 26.78
N GLY A 41 -4.63 -5.58 27.83
CA GLY A 41 -5.03 -4.28 28.38
C GLY A 41 -6.15 -3.56 27.63
N ALA A 42 -6.77 -4.18 26.62
CA ALA A 42 -7.98 -3.65 25.98
C ALA A 42 -9.25 -4.18 26.67
N ASP A 43 -10.25 -3.32 26.81
CA ASP A 43 -11.52 -3.65 27.48
C ASP A 43 -12.43 -4.55 26.64
N SER A 44 -12.23 -4.60 25.32
CA SER A 44 -13.06 -5.37 24.39
C SER A 44 -12.31 -5.78 23.11
N VAL A 45 -12.84 -6.78 22.41
CA VAL A 45 -12.38 -7.19 21.07
C VAL A 45 -12.54 -6.02 20.10
N SER A 46 -11.55 -5.83 19.22
CA SER A 46 -11.58 -4.81 18.18
C SER A 46 -12.35 -5.31 16.95
N ASP A 47 -13.22 -4.47 16.40
CA ASP A 47 -13.92 -4.76 15.14
C ASP A 47 -13.00 -4.59 13.90
N ALA A 48 -13.44 -5.11 12.75
CA ALA A 48 -12.70 -5.13 11.49
C ALA A 48 -12.22 -3.73 11.07
N ASP A 49 -13.09 -2.72 11.12
CA ASP A 49 -12.73 -1.34 10.74
C ASP A 49 -11.57 -0.78 11.58
N ARG A 50 -11.56 -1.10 12.88
CA ARG A 50 -10.51 -0.67 13.80
C ARG A 50 -9.20 -1.43 13.58
N LEU A 51 -9.27 -2.72 13.23
CA LEU A 51 -8.08 -3.52 12.90
C LEU A 51 -7.41 -3.08 11.59
N LEU A 52 -8.20 -2.59 10.64
CA LEU A 52 -7.71 -2.10 9.35
C LEU A 52 -7.22 -0.65 9.40
N GLN A 53 -7.44 0.05 10.52
CA GLN A 53 -7.00 1.41 10.69
C GLN A 53 -5.47 1.46 10.81
N VAL A 54 -4.83 2.10 9.84
CA VAL A 54 -3.36 2.26 9.84
C VAL A 54 -2.97 3.27 10.94
N PRO A 55 -2.17 2.86 11.93
CA PRO A 55 -1.73 3.78 12.98
C PRO A 55 -0.69 4.77 12.43
N VAL A 56 -0.64 5.97 13.01
CA VAL A 56 0.29 7.05 12.59
C VAL A 56 1.75 6.58 12.62
N GLN A 57 2.09 5.68 13.53
CA GLN A 57 3.43 5.13 13.69
C GLN A 57 3.82 4.22 12.51
N ALA A 58 2.85 3.59 11.84
CA ALA A 58 3.10 2.75 10.67
C ALA A 58 3.30 3.58 9.40
N VAL A 59 2.67 4.75 9.30
CA VAL A 59 2.82 5.69 8.19
C VAL A 59 2.97 7.11 8.74
N PRO A 60 4.13 7.43 9.35
CA PRO A 60 4.33 8.73 9.95
C PRO A 60 4.46 9.79 8.86
N THR A 61 3.80 10.93 9.08
CA THR A 61 4.02 12.11 8.26
C THR A 61 5.47 12.55 8.44
N ARG A 62 6.23 12.63 7.34
CA ARG A 62 7.57 13.22 7.38
C ARG A 62 7.43 14.73 7.49
N SER A 63 7.96 15.33 8.55
CA SER A 63 8.11 16.79 8.70
C SER A 63 9.25 17.39 7.85
N GLN A 64 9.91 16.60 7.01
CA GLN A 64 10.92 17.15 6.11
C GLN A 64 10.17 17.82 4.96
N GLU A 65 10.37 19.14 4.82
CA GLU A 65 9.94 19.93 3.66
C GLU A 65 10.08 19.06 2.41
N LEU A 66 8.94 18.67 1.85
CA LEU A 66 8.92 17.84 0.66
C LEU A 66 9.49 18.70 -0.45
N ARG A 67 10.79 18.57 -0.73
CA ARG A 67 11.31 18.91 -2.05
C ARG A 67 10.57 18.00 -3.03
N THR A 68 9.46 18.52 -3.57
CA THR A 68 8.58 17.86 -4.54
C THR A 68 9.29 17.62 -5.87
N ARG A 69 10.45 18.25 -6.05
CA ARG A 69 11.36 18.12 -7.18
C ARG A 69 12.80 18.10 -6.70
N SER A 70 13.65 17.46 -7.47
CA SER A 70 15.10 17.52 -7.27
C SER A 70 15.58 18.96 -7.51
N GLU A 71 16.25 19.52 -6.52
CA GLU A 71 16.91 20.82 -6.59
C GLU A 71 18.41 20.61 -6.38
N ARG A 72 19.22 21.46 -7.01
CA ARG A 72 20.67 21.44 -6.82
C ARG A 72 20.98 21.68 -5.34
N ARG A 73 21.92 20.91 -4.79
CA ARG A 73 22.45 21.12 -3.44
C ARG A 73 23.62 22.09 -3.54
N ASP A 74 23.79 22.93 -2.53
CA ASP A 74 24.99 23.75 -2.40
C ASP A 74 26.20 22.84 -2.21
N ASP A 75 27.35 23.28 -2.72
CA ASP A 75 28.61 22.57 -2.54
C ASP A 75 28.96 22.48 -1.03
N ASP A 76 29.52 21.35 -0.59
CA ASP A 76 29.84 21.13 0.82
C ASP A 76 30.99 22.07 1.25
N PRO A 77 30.76 22.99 2.20
CA PRO A 77 31.82 23.90 2.65
C PRO A 77 32.98 23.18 3.36
N PHE A 78 32.83 21.89 3.69
CA PHE A 78 33.82 21.08 4.39
C PHE A 78 34.47 20.01 3.50
N ASP A 79 34.32 20.06 2.18
CA ASP A 79 35.00 19.14 1.27
C ASP A 79 36.52 19.23 1.43
N LEU A 80 37.15 18.10 1.77
CA LEU A 80 38.60 18.01 1.97
C LEU A 80 39.32 17.86 0.63
N PRO A 81 40.51 18.47 0.45
CA PRO A 81 41.30 18.27 -0.76
C PRO A 81 41.77 16.82 -0.90
N PRO A 82 42.05 16.36 -2.15
CA PRO A 82 42.60 15.02 -2.40
C PRO A 82 43.98 14.84 -1.73
N PRO A 83 44.37 13.60 -1.39
CA PRO A 83 45.60 13.28 -0.65
C PRO A 83 46.89 13.56 -1.41
#